data_AF-A0A0C3DR46-F1
#
_entry.id   AF-A0A0C3DR46-F1
#
_cell.length_a   1.000
_cell.length_b   1.000
_cell.length_c   1.000
_cell.angle_alpha   90.00
_cell.angle_beta   90.00
_cell.angle_gamma   90.00
#
_symmetry.space_group_name_H-M   'P 1'
#
loop_
_entity.id
_entity.type
_entity.pdbx_description
1 polymer ?
#
loop_
_entity_poly.entity_id
_entity_poly.type
_entity_poly.pdbx_seq_one_letter_code
_entity_poly.pdbx_strand_id
1 'polypeptide(L)'
;ALHDKVEKSHYLVNWSQTRSSQAPQLQLLEEWSLDGDITRFHQKLRVVPEVFAGIAQRIRGHPVFFNASNNPQLPMPIQLAIFLNGAGHYSNAS
;
A
#
# COMPACT_ATOMS: atom_id res chain seq x y z
N ALA A 1 34.16 37.33 -9.69
CA ALA A 1 34.44 36.49 -8.51
C ALA A 1 33.28 36.70 -7.54
N LEU A 2 32.59 35.71 -6.97
CA LEU A 2 32.79 34.27 -6.89
C LEU A 2 31.39 33.64 -6.76
N HIS A 3 31.25 32.41 -7.25
CA HIS A 3 30.05 31.60 -7.19
C HIS A 3 29.52 31.44 -5.76
N ASP A 4 28.22 31.60 -5.56
CA ASP A 4 27.50 30.94 -4.47
C ASP A 4 26.62 29.85 -5.08
N LYS A 5 27.27 28.72 -5.39
CA LYS A 5 26.59 27.46 -5.69
C LYS A 5 26.06 26.94 -4.35
N VAL A 6 24.86 27.37 -3.97
CA VAL A 6 24.08 26.59 -3.01
C VAL A 6 23.67 25.32 -3.74
N GLU A 7 24.49 24.31 -3.52
CA GLU A 7 24.31 22.91 -3.84
C GLU A 7 22.94 22.45 -3.32
N LYS A 8 21.90 22.62 -4.14
CA LYS A 8 20.58 22.03 -3.88
C LYS A 8 20.75 20.54 -4.05
N SER A 9 20.97 19.91 -2.91
CA SER A 9 21.21 18.50 -2.74
C SER A 9 20.21 17.66 -3.53
N HIS A 10 20.76 16.65 -4.18
CA HIS A 10 20.12 15.60 -4.96
C HIS A 10 19.18 14.74 -4.10
N TYR A 11 18.06 15.27 -3.66
CA TYR A 11 17.00 14.49 -3.05
C TYR A 11 15.71 14.76 -3.82
N LEU A 12 15.06 13.69 -4.29
CA LEU A 12 13.82 13.68 -5.09
C LEU A 12 13.97 13.73 -6.61
N VAL A 13 15.11 13.34 -7.18
CA VAL A 13 15.07 12.72 -8.50
C VAL A 13 14.83 11.24 -8.29
N ASN A 14 13.59 10.84 -8.56
CA ASN A 14 13.24 9.49 -8.99
C ASN A 14 12.91 8.43 -7.91
N TRP A 15 12.14 8.81 -6.89
CA TRP A 15 11.39 7.84 -6.05
C TRP A 15 10.29 7.08 -6.80
N SER A 16 10.07 7.41 -8.08
CA SER A 16 9.20 6.70 -9.01
C SER A 16 9.86 5.50 -9.69
N GLN A 17 11.19 5.47 -9.88
CA GLN A 17 11.88 4.31 -10.52
C GLN A 17 12.54 3.35 -9.53
N THR A 18 12.77 3.74 -8.27
CA THR A 18 13.34 2.83 -7.25
C THR A 18 12.32 2.21 -6.30
N ARG A 19 11.05 2.61 -6.35
CA ARG A 19 9.98 1.68 -5.98
C ARG A 19 9.85 0.69 -7.13
N SER A 20 10.73 -0.31 -7.11
CA SER A 20 10.43 -1.61 -7.67
C SER A 20 8.95 -1.85 -7.41
N SER A 21 8.21 -2.10 -8.49
CA SER A 21 6.83 -2.54 -8.46
C SER A 21 6.76 -3.80 -7.59
N GLN A 22 6.71 -3.64 -6.26
CA GLN A 22 6.27 -4.65 -5.30
C GLN A 22 4.74 -4.61 -5.16
N ALA A 23 4.09 -3.58 -5.71
CA ALA A 23 2.64 -3.42 -5.77
C ALA A 23 1.87 -4.05 -6.97
N PRO A 24 2.46 -4.69 -8.01
CA PRO A 24 1.67 -5.27 -9.10
C PRO A 24 0.89 -6.51 -8.63
N GLN A 25 1.22 -7.06 -7.46
CA GLN A 25 0.51 -8.21 -6.90
C GLN A 25 -0.82 -7.82 -6.23
N LEU A 26 -1.05 -6.55 -5.87
CA LEU A 26 -2.26 -6.15 -5.13
C LEU A 26 -3.43 -5.76 -6.03
N GLN A 27 -3.19 -5.50 -7.32
CA GLN A 27 -4.25 -5.46 -8.34
C GLN A 27 -4.94 -6.83 -8.48
N LEU A 28 -4.25 -7.90 -8.06
CA LEU A 28 -4.80 -9.26 -8.05
C LEU A 28 -5.69 -9.52 -6.83
N LEU A 29 -5.91 -8.56 -5.92
CA LEU A 29 -6.77 -8.78 -4.75
C LEU A 29 -8.21 -9.12 -5.15
N GLU A 30 -8.70 -8.42 -6.19
CA GLU A 30 -10.00 -8.66 -6.78
C GLU A 30 -10.02 -10.04 -7.44
N GLU A 31 -8.98 -10.40 -8.20
CA GLU A 31 -8.80 -11.73 -8.81
C GLU A 31 -8.75 -12.87 -7.77
N TRP A 32 -7.98 -12.74 -6.68
CA TRP A 32 -7.91 -13.73 -5.60
C TRP A 32 -9.26 -13.91 -4.90
N SER A 33 -10.02 -12.83 -4.79
CA SER A 33 -11.35 -12.86 -4.17
C SER A 33 -12.42 -13.42 -5.11
N LEU A 34 -12.33 -13.10 -6.41
CA LEU A 34 -13.28 -13.52 -7.44
C LEU A 34 -13.09 -14.97 -7.88
N ASP A 35 -11.84 -15.43 -8.02
CA ASP A 35 -11.52 -16.80 -8.42
C ASP A 35 -11.58 -17.78 -7.23
N GLY A 36 -11.86 -17.28 -6.03
CA GLY A 36 -11.98 -18.09 -4.82
C GLY A 36 -10.64 -18.60 -4.28
N ASP A 37 -9.51 -17.98 -4.66
CA ASP A 37 -8.19 -18.29 -4.08
C ASP A 37 -8.03 -17.63 -2.68
N ILE A 38 -8.88 -18.07 -1.76
CA ILE A 38 -8.90 -17.67 -0.36
C ILE A 38 -7.55 -18.00 0.31
N THR A 39 -6.88 -19.06 -0.15
CA THR A 39 -5.57 -19.47 0.38
C THR A 39 -4.52 -18.39 0.11
N ARG A 40 -4.40 -17.92 -1.13
CA ARG A 40 -3.46 -16.86 -1.48
C ARG A 40 -3.83 -15.53 -0.82
N PHE A 41 -5.12 -15.21 -0.77
CA PHE A 41 -5.62 -14.03 -0.04
C PHE A 41 -5.14 -14.06 1.43
N HIS A 42 -5.34 -15.18 2.11
CA HIS A 42 -4.94 -15.36 3.50
C HIS A 42 -3.41 -15.35 3.68
N GLN A 43 -2.64 -15.95 2.78
CA GLN A 43 -1.17 -15.93 2.85
C GLN A 43 -0.61 -14.52 2.73
N LYS A 44 -1.21 -13.68 1.87
CA LYS A 44 -0.76 -12.31 1.61
C LYS A 44 -1.22 -11.34 2.68
N LEU A 45 -2.49 -11.38 3.04
CA LEU A 45 -3.09 -10.40 3.96
C LEU A 45 -3.16 -10.85 5.41
N ARG A 46 -2.90 -12.14 5.69
CA ARG A 46 -2.99 -12.78 7.01
C ARG A 46 -4.37 -12.66 7.66
N VAL A 47 -5.41 -12.43 6.85
CA VAL A 47 -6.81 -12.38 7.23
C VAL A 47 -7.65 -13.08 6.16
N VAL A 48 -8.81 -13.61 6.55
CA VAL A 48 -9.79 -14.14 5.60
C VAL A 48 -10.64 -13.01 4.97
N PRO A 49 -11.23 -13.21 3.78
CA PRO A 49 -11.99 -12.17 3.08
C PRO A 49 -13.11 -11.53 3.91
N GLU A 50 -13.82 -12.31 4.71
CA GLU A 50 -14.94 -11.83 5.54
C GLU A 50 -14.44 -10.87 6.62
N VAL A 51 -13.31 -11.20 7.25
CA VAL A 51 -12.67 -10.35 8.26
C VAL A 51 -12.15 -9.07 7.62
N PHE A 52 -11.52 -9.18 6.45
CA PHE A 52 -11.06 -8.02 5.69
C PHE A 52 -12.22 -7.07 5.35
N ALA A 53 -13.33 -7.61 4.83
CA ALA A 53 -14.53 -6.84 4.53
C ALA A 53 -15.11 -6.18 5.78
N GLY A 54 -15.18 -6.90 6.91
CA GLY A 54 -15.62 -6.37 8.19
C GLY A 54 -14.74 -5.22 8.71
N ILE A 55 -13.41 -5.35 8.59
CA ILE A 55 -12.47 -4.28 8.94
C ILE A 55 -12.70 -3.08 8.01
N ALA A 56 -12.74 -3.29 6.70
CA ALA A 56 -12.93 -2.25 5.70
C ALA A 56 -14.22 -1.45 5.94
N GLN A 57 -15.33 -2.13 6.29
CA GLN A 57 -16.57 -1.46 6.65
C GLN A 57 -16.45 -0.61 7.91
N ARG A 58 -15.77 -1.12 8.95
CA ARG A 58 -15.61 -0.41 10.23
C ARG A 58 -14.72 0.83 10.12
N ILE A 59 -13.70 0.79 9.28
CA ILE A 59 -12.75 1.90 9.11
C ILE A 59 -13.05 2.77 7.90
N ARG A 60 -14.21 2.57 7.25
CA ARG A 60 -14.62 3.36 6.10
C ARG A 60 -14.68 4.83 6.48
N GLY A 61 -13.88 5.66 5.81
CA GLY A 61 -13.79 7.09 6.08
C GLY A 61 -12.85 7.47 7.24
N HIS A 62 -12.10 6.52 7.81
CA HIS A 62 -11.12 6.82 8.85
C HIS A 62 -9.98 7.69 8.30
N PRO A 63 -9.57 8.78 9.00
CA PRO A 63 -8.60 9.74 8.48
C PRO A 63 -7.21 9.15 8.20
N VAL A 64 -6.85 8.03 8.84
CA VAL A 64 -5.58 7.31 8.55
C VAL A 64 -5.49 6.86 7.09
N PHE A 65 -6.62 6.55 6.45
CA PHE A 65 -6.70 6.16 5.04
C PHE A 65 -7.29 7.28 4.19
N PHE A 66 -7.12 8.54 4.60
CA PHE A 66 -7.57 9.69 3.84
C PHE A 66 -6.48 10.77 3.84
N ASN A 67 -6.18 11.29 2.67
CA ASN A 67 -5.24 12.38 2.47
C ASN A 67 -5.97 13.51 1.75
N ALA A 68 -6.04 14.68 2.41
CA ALA A 68 -6.67 15.89 1.87
C ALA A 68 -5.79 16.64 0.85
N SER A 69 -4.75 16.01 0.31
CA SER A 69 -3.90 16.62 -0.72
C SER A 69 -4.56 16.62 -2.10
N ASN A 70 -4.09 17.48 -3.00
CA ASN A 70 -4.56 17.54 -4.40
C ASN A 70 -4.06 16.38 -5.28
N ASN A 71 -3.60 15.27 -4.69
CA ASN A 71 -3.10 14.11 -5.43
C ASN A 71 -4.14 12.98 -5.39
N PRO A 72 -4.31 12.24 -6.51
CA PRO A 72 -5.17 11.06 -6.52
C PRO A 72 -4.71 10.04 -5.46
N GLN A 73 -5.67 9.56 -4.66
CA GLN A 73 -5.46 8.53 -3.66
C GLN A 73 -6.15 7.23 -4.08
N LEU A 74 -5.54 6.09 -3.76
CA LEU A 74 -6.15 4.78 -3.99
C LEU A 74 -7.41 4.59 -3.13
N PRO A 75 -8.41 3.81 -3.60
CA PRO A 75 -9.53 3.38 -2.77
C PRO A 75 -9.08 2.76 -1.45
N MET A 76 -9.78 3.10 -0.35
CA MET A 76 -9.42 2.65 1.00
C MET A 76 -9.18 1.13 1.13
N PRO A 77 -10.01 0.24 0.56
CA PRO A 77 -9.74 -1.21 0.64
C PRO A 77 -8.38 -1.59 0.05
N ILE A 78 -7.96 -0.96 -1.04
CA ILE A 78 -6.66 -1.21 -1.67
C ILE A 78 -5.53 -0.74 -0.75
N GLN A 79 -5.70 0.42 -0.10
CA GLN A 79 -4.72 0.93 0.86
C GLN A 79 -4.59 0.03 2.10
N LEU A 80 -5.70 -0.48 2.61
CA LEU A 80 -5.71 -1.45 3.70
C LEU A 80 -4.98 -2.74 3.32
N ALA A 81 -5.22 -3.25 2.10
CA ALA A 81 -4.52 -4.44 1.61
C ALA A 81 -3.00 -4.22 1.47
N ILE A 82 -2.57 -3.04 0.99
CA ILE A 82 -1.15 -2.65 0.96
C ILE A 82 -0.56 -2.67 2.37
N PHE A 83 -1.25 -2.05 3.33
CA PHE A 83 -0.81 -1.98 4.72
C PHE A 83 -0.65 -3.37 5.33
N LEU A 84 -1.64 -4.26 5.17
CA LEU A 84 -1.61 -5.61 5.72
C LEU A 84 -0.55 -6.51 5.06
N ASN A 85 -0.40 -6.44 3.73
CA ASN A 85 0.63 -7.19 3.01
C ASN A 85 2.05 -6.76 3.43
N GLY A 86 2.25 -5.46 3.71
CA GLY A 86 3.49 -4.95 4.29
C GLY A 86 3.68 -5.41 5.73
N ALA A 87 2.67 -5.24 6.58
CA ALA A 87 2.72 -5.61 8.00
C ALA A 87 3.07 -7.10 8.18
N GLY A 88 2.46 -7.99 7.39
CA GLY A 88 2.73 -9.43 7.45
C GLY A 88 4.13 -9.85 6.98
N HIS A 89 4.84 -9.00 6.24
CA HIS A 89 6.21 -9.27 5.81
C HIS A 89 7.24 -8.86 6.87
N TYR A 90 6.98 -7.77 7.60
CA TYR A 90 7.90 -7.23 8.62
C TYR A 90 7.59 -7.68 10.05
N SER A 91 6.41 -8.26 10.31
CA SER A 91 6.01 -8.75 11.64
C SER A 91 6.68 -10.07 12.06
N ASN A 92 7.61 -10.59 11.26
CA ASN A 92 8.37 -11.81 11.56
C ASN A 92 9.88 -11.56 11.61
N ALA A 93 10.29 -10.36 12.07
CA ALA A 93 11.66 -10.10 12.49
C ALA A 93 11.91 -10.77 13.84
N SER A 94 12.10 -12.09 13.81
CA SER A 94 12.79 -12.87 14.85
C SER A 94 14.28 -12.92 14.57
#